data_AF-A0A524H4T9-F1
#
_entry.id   AF-A0A524H4T9-F1
#
_cell.length_a   1.000
_cell.length_b   1.000
_cell.length_c   1.000
_cell.angle_alpha   90.00
_cell.angle_beta   90.00
_cell.angle_gamma   90.00
#
_symmetry.space_group_name_H-M   'P 1'
#
loop_
_entity.id
_entity.type
_entity.pdbx_description
1 polymer ?
#
loop_
_entity_poly.entity_id
_entity_poly.type
_entity_poly.pdbx_seq_one_letter_code
_entity_poly.pdbx_strand_id
1 'polypeptide(L)'
;MTMKETQMSDDLSRRRPTRREFLVIGSGVFVALSLPLARRRRLPLIRRSFPVMGTIAEIQVAHRDARLAEVAIDADMAELQLVERTMSRFRPDSDIGRVNLGAGRDGVGVSAETAFVIQSALA
;
A
#
# COMPACT_ATOMS: atom_id res chain seq x y z
N MET A 1 66.23 37.43 -14.16
CA MET A 1 65.36 37.17 -13.00
C MET A 1 64.06 37.92 -13.25
N THR A 2 62.95 37.17 -13.28
CA THR A 2 61.55 37.65 -13.19
C THR A 2 60.95 38.40 -14.40
N MET A 3 60.42 37.66 -15.38
CA MET A 3 59.20 38.04 -16.12
C MET A 3 58.67 36.83 -16.92
N LYS A 4 57.78 36.07 -16.28
CA LYS A 4 56.36 35.91 -16.65
C LYS A 4 56.10 34.90 -17.79
N GLU A 5 56.02 33.61 -17.53
CA GLU A 5 54.80 32.98 -16.96
C GLU A 5 53.55 33.07 -17.88
N THR A 6 53.69 33.61 -19.10
CA THR A 6 52.54 33.97 -19.96
C THR A 6 52.35 33.03 -21.16
N GLN A 7 53.36 32.28 -21.59
CA GLN A 7 53.23 31.45 -22.81
C GLN A 7 52.97 29.96 -22.56
N MET A 8 53.00 29.49 -21.30
CA MET A 8 52.58 28.12 -20.96
C MET A 8 51.05 28.02 -20.72
N SER A 9 50.34 29.14 -20.80
CA SER A 9 48.90 29.23 -20.53
C SER A 9 48.02 29.12 -21.78
N ASP A 10 48.60 29.13 -22.98
CA ASP A 10 47.85 29.19 -24.25
C ASP A 10 47.50 27.81 -24.84
N ASP A 11 48.05 26.72 -24.30
CA ASP A 11 47.81 25.34 -24.81
C ASP A 11 46.64 24.62 -24.11
N LEU A 12 45.95 25.29 -23.19
CA LEU A 12 44.87 24.68 -22.41
C LEU A 12 43.47 24.83 -23.05
N SER A 13 43.32 25.52 -24.20
CA SER A 13 42.01 26.05 -24.60
C SER A 13 41.39 25.55 -25.92
N ARG A 14 41.90 24.50 -26.57
CA ARG A 14 41.29 24.00 -27.84
C ARG A 14 41.14 22.49 -27.97
N ARG A 15 40.73 21.78 -26.92
CA ARG A 15 40.18 20.43 -27.11
C ARG A 15 38.74 20.53 -27.61
N ARG A 16 38.54 20.42 -28.92
CA ARG A 16 37.21 20.19 -29.51
C ARG A 16 36.79 18.75 -29.17
N PRO A 17 35.72 18.54 -28.39
CA PRO A 17 35.32 17.20 -28.00
C PRO A 17 34.96 16.38 -29.23
N THR A 18 35.46 15.14 -29.26
CA THR A 18 35.26 14.22 -30.38
C THR A 18 33.82 13.69 -30.40
N ARG A 19 33.32 13.26 -31.56
CA ARG A 19 31.95 12.72 -31.71
C ARG A 19 31.63 11.59 -30.73
N ARG A 20 32.66 10.83 -30.31
CA ARG A 20 32.55 9.76 -29.30
C ARG A 20 32.34 10.32 -27.89
N GLU A 21 33.01 11.41 -27.51
CA GLU A 21 32.77 12.08 -26.22
C GLU A 21 31.36 12.67 -26.14
N PHE A 22 30.84 13.24 -27.24
CA PHE A 22 29.45 13.71 -27.29
C PHE A 22 28.43 12.58 -27.08
N LEU A 23 28.69 11.40 -27.65
CA LEU A 23 27.83 10.22 -27.48
C LEU A 23 27.88 9.69 -26.04
N VAL A 24 29.06 9.66 -25.42
CA VAL A 24 29.24 9.22 -24.02
C VAL A 24 28.60 10.20 -23.05
N ILE A 25 28.78 11.51 -23.26
CA ILE A 25 28.15 12.54 -22.43
C ILE A 25 26.63 12.54 -22.62
N GLY A 26 26.14 12.45 -23.86
CA GLY A 26 24.71 12.44 -24.16
C GLY A 26 23.96 11.24 -23.57
N SER A 27 24.56 10.05 -23.65
CA SER A 27 24.01 8.83 -23.04
C SER A 27 24.06 8.86 -21.51
N GLY A 28 25.16 9.35 -20.92
CA GLY A 28 25.29 9.52 -19.47
C GLY A 28 24.26 10.49 -18.89
N VAL A 29 24.03 11.64 -19.55
CA VAL A 29 23.04 12.63 -19.15
C VAL A 29 21.61 12.07 -19.27
N PHE A 30 21.31 11.35 -20.35
CA PHE A 30 20.00 10.72 -20.53
C PHE A 30 19.70 9.67 -19.45
N VAL A 31 20.68 8.84 -19.10
CA VAL A 31 20.56 7.86 -18.01
C VAL A 31 20.39 8.55 -16.66
N ALA A 32 21.19 9.58 -16.37
CA ALA A 32 21.11 10.34 -15.13
C ALA A 32 19.75 11.05 -14.94
N LEU A 33 19.16 11.58 -16.02
CA LEU A 33 17.85 12.24 -15.98
C LEU A 33 16.67 11.25 -15.94
N SER A 34 16.81 10.07 -16.53
CA SER A 34 15.74 9.05 -16.57
C SER A 34 15.68 8.18 -15.30
N LEU A 35 16.80 7.96 -14.61
CA LEU A 35 16.89 7.23 -13.34
C LEU A 35 15.91 7.70 -12.24
N PRO A 36 15.80 9.00 -11.90
CA PRO A 36 14.87 9.47 -10.88
C PRO A 36 13.38 9.31 -11.27
N LEU A 37 13.07 9.36 -12.56
CA LEU A 37 11.72 9.11 -13.09
C LEU A 37 11.37 7.62 -13.11
N ALA A 38 12.34 6.75 -13.42
CA ALA A 38 12.18 5.29 -13.34
C ALA A 38 12.10 4.82 -11.87
N ARG A 39 12.69 5.56 -10.95
CA ARG A 39 12.58 5.36 -9.50
C ARG A 39 11.26 5.89 -8.91
N ARG A 40 10.17 5.90 -9.72
CA ARG A 40 8.79 6.11 -9.24
C ARG A 40 8.61 5.30 -7.95
N ARG A 41 8.38 6.03 -6.84
CA ARG A 41 8.37 5.50 -5.48
C ARG A 41 7.38 4.34 -5.38
N ARG A 42 7.89 3.10 -5.29
CA ARG A 42 7.07 1.95 -4.89
C ARG A 42 6.55 2.27 -3.49
N LEU A 43 5.23 2.25 -3.32
CA LEU A 43 4.63 2.39 -1.99
C LEU A 43 5.05 1.15 -1.18
N PRO A 44 5.54 1.32 0.07
CA PRO A 44 5.70 0.18 0.94
C PRO A 44 4.37 -0.52 1.12
N LEU A 45 4.39 -1.85 1.02
CA LEU A 45 3.24 -2.72 1.18
C LEU A 45 3.38 -3.43 2.53
N ILE A 46 2.46 -3.15 3.44
CA ILE A 46 2.39 -3.80 4.75
C ILE A 46 1.31 -4.87 4.69
N ARG A 47 1.59 -6.05 5.24
CA ARG A 47 0.72 -7.24 5.19
C ARG A 47 0.57 -7.82 6.58
N ARG A 48 -0.66 -8.17 6.96
CA ARG A 48 -0.96 -8.92 8.18
C ARG A 48 -1.93 -10.05 7.88
N SER A 49 -1.70 -11.21 8.48
CA SER A 49 -2.57 -12.38 8.40
C SER A 49 -2.95 -12.80 9.82
N PHE A 50 -4.23 -13.12 10.04
CA PHE A 50 -4.76 -13.44 11.37
C PHE A 50 -6.00 -14.33 11.26
N PRO A 51 -6.27 -15.18 12.28
CA PRO A 51 -7.46 -16.03 12.29
C PRO A 51 -8.72 -15.21 12.62
N VAL A 52 -9.77 -15.37 11.81
CA VAL A 52 -11.10 -14.76 12.03
C VAL A 52 -12.14 -15.53 11.23
N MET A 53 -13.41 -15.59 11.69
CA MET A 53 -14.50 -16.27 10.96
C MET A 53 -14.20 -17.72 10.55
N GLY A 54 -13.44 -18.45 11.39
CA GLY A 54 -13.06 -19.84 11.12
C GLY A 54 -12.08 -20.04 9.96
N THR A 55 -11.40 -18.97 9.52
CA THR A 55 -10.38 -19.00 8.46
C THR A 55 -9.19 -18.12 8.82
N ILE A 56 -8.18 -18.05 7.94
CA ILE A 56 -7.09 -17.07 8.01
C ILE A 56 -7.41 -15.94 7.03
N ALA A 57 -7.66 -14.75 7.56
CA ALA A 57 -7.82 -13.54 6.76
C ALA A 57 -6.46 -12.87 6.55
N GLU A 58 -6.37 -12.08 5.49
CA GLU A 58 -5.19 -11.29 5.17
C GLU A 58 -5.56 -9.90 4.67
N ILE A 59 -4.88 -8.91 5.22
CA ILE A 59 -5.03 -7.51 4.85
C ILE A 59 -3.68 -7.00 4.36
N GLN A 60 -3.70 -6.27 3.24
CA GLN A 60 -2.52 -5.65 2.65
C GLN A 60 -2.80 -4.18 2.34
N VAL A 61 -1.95 -3.29 2.87
CA VAL A 61 -2.09 -1.85 2.70
C VAL A 61 -0.82 -1.28 2.08
N ALA A 62 -0.96 -0.62 0.92
CA ALA A 62 0.11 0.09 0.26
C ALA A 62 0.06 1.57 0.64
N HIS A 63 0.99 2.05 1.47
CA HIS A 63 0.98 3.41 1.96
C HIS A 63 2.39 3.97 2.13
N ARG A 64 2.59 5.29 1.94
CA ARG A 64 3.91 5.93 2.06
C ARG A 64 4.47 5.88 3.48
N ASP A 65 3.57 6.02 4.45
CA ASP A 65 3.87 5.90 5.88
C ASP A 65 3.40 4.54 6.39
N ALA A 66 4.35 3.73 6.86
CA ALA A 66 4.07 2.40 7.39
C ALA A 66 3.23 2.43 8.67
N ARG A 67 3.33 3.48 9.50
CA ARG A 67 2.52 3.57 10.73
C ARG A 67 1.05 3.74 10.42
N LEU A 68 0.73 4.60 9.44
CA LEU A 68 -0.64 4.78 8.98
C LEU A 68 -1.20 3.51 8.32
N ALA A 69 -0.35 2.72 7.65
CA ALA A 69 -0.77 1.42 7.13
C ALA A 69 -1.13 0.44 8.26
N GLU A 70 -0.30 0.35 9.31
CA GLU A 70 -0.58 -0.54 10.45
C GLU A 70 -1.85 -0.10 11.20
N VAL A 71 -2.07 1.21 11.41
CA VAL A 71 -3.30 1.72 12.03
C VAL A 71 -4.55 1.36 11.20
N ALA A 72 -4.46 1.45 9.87
CA ALA A 72 -5.57 1.04 9.01
C ALA A 72 -5.83 -0.47 9.11
N ILE A 73 -4.77 -1.28 9.16
CA ILE A 73 -4.89 -2.73 9.34
C ILE A 73 -5.53 -3.06 10.69
N ASP A 74 -5.10 -2.41 11.78
CA ASP A 74 -5.67 -2.62 13.12
C ASP A 74 -7.17 -2.26 13.15
N ALA A 75 -7.57 -1.20 12.45
CA ALA A 75 -8.97 -0.82 12.32
C ALA A 75 -9.78 -1.88 11.53
N ASP A 76 -9.29 -2.32 10.38
CA ASP A 76 -9.94 -3.36 9.57
C ASP A 76 -10.04 -4.69 10.33
N MET A 77 -9.02 -5.04 11.13
CA MET A 77 -9.03 -6.20 12.01
C MET A 77 -10.16 -6.09 13.06
N ALA A 78 -10.34 -4.92 13.67
CA ALA A 78 -11.39 -4.70 14.67
C ALA A 78 -12.79 -4.80 14.06
N GLU A 79 -12.99 -4.31 12.84
CA GLU A 79 -14.24 -4.44 12.09
C GLU A 79 -14.55 -5.90 11.75
N LEU A 80 -13.56 -6.68 11.29
CA LEU A 80 -13.76 -8.11 11.04
C LEU A 80 -14.08 -8.90 12.32
N GLN A 81 -13.53 -8.49 13.46
CA GLN A 81 -13.91 -9.07 14.74
C GLN A 81 -15.33 -8.69 15.15
N LEU A 82 -15.81 -7.49 14.80
CA LEU A 82 -17.21 -7.10 15.01
C LEU A 82 -18.13 -8.01 14.20
N VAL A 83 -17.83 -8.21 12.91
CA VAL A 83 -18.58 -9.12 12.04
C VAL A 83 -18.60 -10.54 12.62
N GLU A 84 -17.47 -11.07 13.08
CA GLU A 84 -17.42 -12.39 13.74
C GLU A 84 -18.35 -12.46 14.96
N ARG A 85 -18.38 -11.42 15.80
CA ARG A 85 -19.24 -11.40 16.99
C ARG A 85 -20.72 -11.31 16.64
N THR A 86 -21.12 -10.56 15.60
CA THR A 86 -22.53 -10.32 15.26
C THR A 86 -23.10 -11.36 14.31
N MET A 87 -22.29 -11.92 13.39
CA MET A 87 -22.78 -12.79 12.31
C MET A 87 -22.43 -14.27 12.49
N SER A 88 -21.66 -14.65 13.51
CA SER A 88 -21.28 -16.06 13.71
C SER A 88 -22.49 -16.93 14.08
N ARG A 89 -22.75 -17.98 13.28
CA ARG A 89 -23.79 -18.98 13.55
C ARG A 89 -23.52 -19.85 14.78
N PHE A 90 -22.29 -19.85 15.28
CA PHE A 90 -21.85 -20.72 16.37
C PHE A 90 -21.94 -20.04 17.75
N ARG A 91 -22.10 -18.71 17.74
CA ARG A 91 -22.18 -17.89 18.94
C ARG A 91 -23.64 -17.62 19.28
N PRO A 92 -24.16 -18.09 20.43
CA PRO A 92 -25.58 -17.89 20.77
C PRO A 92 -25.93 -16.44 21.06
N ASP A 93 -24.93 -15.61 21.38
CA ASP A 93 -25.06 -14.17 21.64
C ASP A 93 -25.03 -13.31 20.36
N SER A 94 -24.65 -13.87 19.20
CA SER A 94 -24.64 -13.15 17.92
C SER A 94 -26.06 -12.89 17.39
N ASP A 95 -26.22 -11.95 16.46
CA ASP A 95 -27.51 -11.68 15.83
C ASP A 95 -28.05 -12.93 15.13
N ILE A 96 -27.21 -13.61 14.34
CA ILE A 96 -27.57 -14.84 13.63
C ILE A 96 -27.84 -15.99 14.60
N GLY A 97 -27.07 -16.10 15.69
CA GLY A 97 -27.28 -17.10 16.74
C GLY A 97 -28.63 -16.93 17.41
N ARG A 98 -28.99 -15.71 17.80
CA ARG A 98 -30.31 -15.40 18.39
C ARG A 98 -31.45 -15.66 17.42
N VAL A 99 -31.31 -15.26 16.15
CA VAL A 99 -32.31 -15.55 15.10
C VAL A 99 -32.53 -17.06 14.96
N ASN A 100 -31.44 -17.84 14.90
CA ASN A 100 -31.55 -19.29 14.79
C ASN A 100 -32.21 -19.94 16.01
N LEU A 101 -31.94 -19.45 17.23
CA LEU A 101 -32.57 -19.95 18.46
C LEU A 101 -34.07 -19.61 18.54
N GLY A 102 -34.46 -18.46 17.98
CA GLY A 102 -35.86 -18.00 17.91
C GLY A 102 -36.63 -18.51 16.69
N ALA A 103 -36.03 -19.34 15.84
CA ALA A 103 -36.62 -19.76 14.57
C ALA A 103 -38.03 -20.37 14.76
N GLY A 104 -38.99 -19.83 14.02
CA GLY A 104 -40.39 -20.27 14.05
C GLY A 104 -41.19 -19.87 15.29
N ARG A 105 -40.65 -18.98 16.15
CA ARG A 105 -41.33 -18.49 17.36
C ARG A 105 -41.70 -17.03 17.24
N ASP A 106 -40.71 -16.14 17.36
CA ASP A 106 -40.89 -14.69 17.42
C ASP A 106 -39.92 -13.97 16.49
N GLY A 107 -40.26 -12.73 16.10
CA GLY A 107 -39.33 -11.84 15.41
C GLY A 107 -38.17 -11.43 16.31
N VAL A 108 -36.94 -11.58 15.83
CA VAL A 108 -35.73 -11.21 16.57
C VAL A 108 -35.14 -9.92 15.99
N GLY A 109 -34.95 -8.91 16.85
CA GLY A 109 -34.24 -7.70 16.49
C GLY A 109 -32.76 -7.98 16.22
N VAL A 110 -32.28 -7.48 15.08
CA VAL A 110 -30.88 -7.56 14.65
C VAL A 110 -30.34 -6.15 14.35
N SER A 111 -29.02 -6.01 14.30
CA SER A 111 -28.38 -4.77 13.86
C SER A 111 -28.76 -4.40 12.41
N ALA A 112 -28.62 -3.12 12.07
CA ALA A 112 -28.94 -2.62 10.74
C ALA A 112 -28.06 -3.27 9.66
N GLU A 113 -26.80 -3.51 9.99
CA GLU A 113 -25.80 -4.16 9.15
C GLU A 113 -26.19 -5.62 8.88
N THR A 114 -26.58 -6.37 9.92
CA THR A 114 -27.08 -7.75 9.76
C THR A 114 -28.35 -7.78 8.91
N ALA A 115 -29.29 -6.87 9.14
CA ALA A 115 -30.51 -6.76 8.36
C ALA A 115 -30.22 -6.49 6.87
N PHE A 116 -29.27 -5.59 6.59
CA PHE A 116 -28.82 -5.30 5.23
C PHE A 116 -28.24 -6.53 4.52
N VAL A 117 -27.39 -7.31 5.21
CA VAL A 117 -26.82 -8.53 4.63
C VAL A 117 -27.90 -9.58 4.36
N ILE A 118 -28.85 -9.78 5.28
CA ILE A 118 -29.97 -10.70 5.08
C ILE A 118 -30.81 -10.26 3.88
N GLN A 119 -31.15 -8.97 3.80
CA GLN A 119 -31.90 -8.44 2.67
C GLN A 119 -31.16 -8.65 1.34
N SER A 120 -29.84 -8.43 1.34
CA SER A 120 -29.00 -8.65 0.15
C SER A 120 -28.93 -10.12 -0.27
N ALA A 121 -29.03 -11.07 0.67
CA ALA A 121 -29.01 -12.50 0.39
C ALA A 121 -30.35 -13.06 -0.12
N LEU A 122 -31.44 -12.30 0.02
CA LEU A 122 -32.78 -12.67 -0.45
C LEU A 122 -33.12 -12.09 -1.84
N ALA A 123 -32.33 -11.12 -2.31
CA ALA A 123 -32.46 -10.51 -3.63
C ALA A 123 -31.90 -11.44 -4.73
#